data_AF-J9FKZ8-F1
#
_entry.id   AF-J9FKZ8-F1
#
_cell.length_a   1.000
_cell.length_b   1.000
_cell.length_c   1.000
_cell.angle_alpha   90.00
_cell.angle_beta   90.00
_cell.angle_gamma   90.00
#
_symmetry.space_group_name_H-M   'P 1'
#
loop_
_entity.id
_entity.type
_entity.pdbx_description
1 polymer ?
#
loop_
_entity_poly.entity_id
_entity_poly.type
_entity_poly.pdbx_seq_one_letter_code
_entity_poly.pdbx_strand_id
1 'polypeptide(L)'
;FGMMRLAGSDAVLQKMENTGMVVSQEVIDHARAELGLDKPFLTQYFVWLGKLLTGDMGTSYISGKEVLPTFLSKLPATLLLTAVSIFLTIVISIPLGILAAVKQNRFMDYLIRI
;
A
#
# COMPACT_ATOMS: atom_id res chain seq x y z
N PHE A 1 1.72 -10.43 -4.48
CA PHE A 1 2.30 -11.78 -4.32
C PHE A 1 1.85 -12.48 -3.03
N GLY A 2 2.17 -11.97 -1.83
CA GLY A 2 1.83 -12.67 -0.56
C GLY A 2 0.33 -12.88 -0.35
N MET A 3 -0.47 -11.80 -0.45
CA MET A 3 -1.93 -11.90 -0.35
C MET A 3 -2.55 -12.80 -1.42
N MET A 4 -1.98 -12.83 -2.63
CA MET A 4 -2.48 -13.63 -3.75
C MET A 4 -2.31 -15.12 -3.45
N ARG A 5 -1.09 -15.55 -3.07
CA ARG A 5 -0.85 -16.94 -2.64
C ARG A 5 -1.73 -17.38 -1.49
N LEU A 6 -1.96 -16.51 -0.50
CA LEU A 6 -2.83 -16.81 0.64
C LEU A 6 -4.30 -16.94 0.24
N ALA A 7 -4.76 -16.15 -0.72
CA ALA A 7 -6.12 -16.20 -1.24
C ALA A 7 -6.36 -17.39 -2.20
N GLY A 8 -5.33 -18.17 -2.52
CA GLY A 8 -5.41 -19.24 -3.54
C GLY A 8 -5.63 -18.71 -4.96
N SER A 9 -5.56 -17.39 -5.16
CA SER A 9 -5.74 -16.72 -6.45
C SER A 9 -4.42 -16.14 -6.94
N ASP A 10 -4.27 -15.98 -8.26
CA ASP A 10 -3.09 -15.34 -8.84
C ASP A 10 -3.48 -14.28 -9.88
N ALA A 11 -2.48 -13.56 -10.39
CA ALA A 11 -2.72 -12.42 -11.26
C ALA A 11 -3.32 -12.84 -12.61
N VAL A 12 -2.99 -14.05 -13.06
CA VAL A 12 -3.44 -14.61 -14.33
C VAL A 12 -4.91 -14.99 -14.21
N LEU A 13 -5.28 -15.72 -13.15
CA LEU A 13 -6.66 -16.10 -12.87
C LEU A 13 -7.55 -14.86 -12.71
N GLN A 14 -7.12 -13.86 -11.94
CA GLN A 14 -7.89 -12.64 -11.74
C GLN A 14 -8.07 -11.83 -13.04
N LYS A 15 -7.05 -11.79 -13.90
CA LYS A 15 -7.15 -11.13 -15.20
C LYS A 15 -8.14 -11.85 -16.12
N MET A 16 -8.15 -13.18 -16.10
CA MET A 16 -9.07 -14.00 -16.88
C MET A 16 -10.51 -13.88 -16.41
N GLU A 17 -10.73 -13.91 -15.09
CA GLU A 17 -12.05 -13.65 -14.47
C GLU A 17 -12.61 -12.29 -14.92
N ASN A 18 -11.78 -11.24 -14.90
CA ASN A 18 -12.18 -9.90 -15.36
C ASN A 18 -12.51 -9.83 -16.86
N THR A 19 -11.96 -10.74 -17.68
CA THR A 19 -12.19 -10.75 -19.13
C THR A 19 -13.35 -11.68 -19.53
N GLY A 20 -13.81 -12.54 -18.62
CA GLY A 20 -14.90 -13.49 -18.86
C GLY A 20 -14.60 -14.58 -19.89
N MET A 21 -13.33 -14.73 -20.31
CA MET A 21 -12.90 -15.74 -21.27
C MET A 21 -12.47 -17.01 -20.55
N VAL A 22 -13.03 -18.15 -20.96
CA VAL A 22 -12.51 -19.46 -20.57
C VAL A 22 -11.25 -19.73 -21.39
N VAL A 23 -10.11 -19.74 -20.72
CA VAL A 23 -8.80 -19.96 -21.34
C VAL A 23 -8.29 -21.34 -20.96
N SER A 24 -7.59 -22.03 -21.87
CA SER A 24 -7.04 -23.35 -21.60
C SER A 24 -5.99 -23.33 -20.48
N GLN A 25 -5.87 -24.44 -19.76
CA GLN A 25 -4.93 -24.57 -18.64
C GLN A 25 -3.48 -24.34 -19.08
N GLU A 26 -3.13 -24.77 -20.29
CA GLU A 26 -1.79 -24.56 -20.88
C GLU A 26 -1.44 -23.08 -21.03
N VAL A 27 -2.40 -22.24 -21.44
CA VAL A 27 -2.18 -20.80 -21.59
C VAL A 27 -2.06 -20.12 -20.22
N ILE A 28 -2.79 -20.60 -19.21
CA ILE A 28 -2.66 -20.14 -17.83
C ILE A 28 -1.24 -20.42 -17.30
N ASP A 29 -0.76 -21.64 -17.48
CA ASP A 29 0.53 -22.06 -16.95
C ASP A 29 1.69 -21.37 -17.68
N HIS A 30 1.56 -21.14 -19.00
CA HIS A 30 2.50 -20.32 -19.75
C HIS A 30 2.55 -18.88 -19.24
N ALA A 31 1.38 -18.25 -19.02
CA ALA A 31 1.31 -16.90 -18.48
C ALA A 31 1.89 -16.80 -17.05
N ARG A 32 1.70 -17.83 -16.22
CA ARG A 32 2.32 -17.90 -14.88
C ARG A 32 3.85 -17.94 -14.98
N ALA A 33 4.39 -18.75 -15.88
CA ALA A 33 5.84 -18.86 -16.10
C ALA A 33 6.45 -17.55 -16.61
N GLU A 34 5.79 -16.87 -17.55
CA GLU A 34 6.23 -15.56 -18.06
C GLU A 34 6.28 -14.50 -16.95
N LEU A 35 5.28 -14.49 -16.05
CA LEU A 35 5.23 -13.56 -14.93
C LEU A 35 6.05 -14.02 -13.72
N GLY A 36 6.67 -15.20 -13.78
CA GLY A 36 7.45 -15.81 -12.71
C GLY A 36 6.61 -16.21 -11.48
N LEU A 37 5.30 -16.37 -11.64
CA LEU A 37 4.36 -16.72 -10.58
C LEU A 37 4.49 -18.19 -10.14
N ASP A 38 5.11 -19.02 -10.96
CA ASP A 38 5.49 -20.42 -10.73
C ASP A 38 6.68 -20.59 -9.76
N LYS A 39 7.56 -19.58 -9.66
CA LYS A 39 8.78 -19.64 -8.81
C LYS A 39 8.45 -19.66 -7.32
N PRO A 40 9.33 -20.14 -6.42
CA PRO A 40 9.12 -20.02 -4.96
C PRO A 40 8.90 -18.57 -4.50
N PHE A 41 8.14 -18.36 -3.41
CA PHE A 41 7.73 -17.03 -2.94
C PHE A 41 8.92 -16.11 -2.69
N LEU A 42 9.94 -16.62 -2.00
CA LEU A 42 11.14 -15.85 -1.67
C LEU A 42 11.85 -15.38 -2.94
N THR A 43 11.97 -16.24 -3.95
CA THR A 43 12.56 -15.87 -5.25
C THR A 43 11.77 -14.76 -5.93
N GLN A 44 10.44 -14.86 -5.96
CA GLN A 44 9.59 -13.79 -6.52
C GLN A 44 9.80 -12.47 -5.79
N TYR A 45 9.83 -12.51 -4.46
CA TYR A 45 9.99 -11.33 -3.62
C TYR A 45 11.34 -10.64 -3.84
N PHE A 46 12.45 -11.40 -3.82
CA PHE A 46 13.79 -10.81 -4.02
C PHE A 46 14.01 -10.29 -5.44
N VAL A 47 13.48 -10.97 -6.46
CA VAL A 47 13.52 -10.45 -7.84
C VAL A 47 12.74 -9.15 -7.95
N TRP A 48 11.52 -9.11 -7.40
CA TRP A 48 10.70 -7.89 -7.37
C TRP A 48 11.39 -6.76 -6.60
N LEU A 49 11.96 -7.06 -5.43
CA LEU A 49 12.65 -6.08 -4.60
C LEU A 49 13.88 -5.53 -5.31
N GLY A 50 14.68 -6.38 -5.96
CA GLY A 50 15.83 -5.94 -6.76
C GLY A 50 15.44 -4.96 -7.85
N LYS A 51 14.39 -5.27 -8.62
CA LYS A 51 13.84 -4.37 -9.65
C LYS A 51 13.35 -3.05 -9.05
N LEU A 52 12.59 -3.13 -7.95
CA LEU A 52 12.06 -1.96 -7.26
C LEU A 52 13.17 -1.01 -6.81
N LEU A 53 14.27 -1.54 -6.26
CA LEU A 53 15.42 -0.75 -5.82
C LEU A 53 16.16 -0.09 -6.99
N THR A 54 16.11 -0.68 -8.19
CA THR A 54 16.61 -0.05 -9.43
C THR A 54 15.62 0.92 -10.08
N GLY A 55 14.46 1.15 -9.47
CA GLY A 55 13.40 2.02 -10.00
C GLY A 55 12.47 1.34 -11.01
N ASP A 56 12.66 0.06 -11.30
CA ASP A 56 11.77 -0.74 -12.13
C ASP A 56 10.65 -1.35 -11.28
N MET A 57 9.48 -0.72 -11.32
CA MET A 57 8.26 -1.24 -10.68
C MET A 57 7.48 -2.20 -11.58
N GLY A 58 7.92 -2.39 -12.83
CA GLY A 58 7.24 -3.19 -13.84
C GLY A 58 5.90 -2.63 -14.30
N THR A 59 5.11 -3.51 -14.90
CA THR A 59 3.77 -3.25 -15.40
C THR A 59 2.72 -3.90 -14.50
N SER A 60 1.55 -3.27 -14.40
CA SER A 60 0.42 -3.84 -13.68
C SER A 60 -0.06 -5.10 -14.38
N TYR A 61 -0.18 -6.20 -13.64
CA TYR A 61 -0.72 -7.45 -14.17
C TYR A 61 -2.18 -7.34 -14.63
N ILE A 62 -2.94 -6.41 -14.05
CA ILE A 62 -4.36 -6.20 -14.35
C ILE A 62 -4.52 -5.22 -15.52
N SER A 63 -3.97 -4.01 -15.38
CA SER A 63 -4.20 -2.94 -16.36
C SER A 63 -3.19 -2.90 -17.51
N GLY A 64 -2.08 -3.64 -17.41
CA GLY A 64 -0.99 -3.64 -18.39
C GLY A 64 -0.17 -2.34 -18.44
N LYS A 65 -0.49 -1.35 -17.61
CA LYS A 65 0.20 -0.05 -17.58
C LYS A 65 1.43 -0.08 -16.69
N GLU A 66 2.42 0.75 -17.01
CA GLU A 66 3.57 0.97 -16.14
C GLU A 66 3.13 1.48 -14.75
N VAL A 67 3.72 0.89 -13.72
CA VAL A 67 3.37 1.20 -12.32
C VAL A 67 3.93 2.54 -11.90
N LEU A 68 5.19 2.85 -12.27
CA LEU A 68 5.88 4.04 -11.80
C LEU A 68 5.19 5.37 -12.21
N PRO A 69 4.79 5.60 -13.48
CA PRO A 69 4.07 6.83 -13.84
C PRO A 69 2.72 6.94 -13.13
N THR A 70 2.03 5.80 -12.98
CA THR A 70 0.76 5.74 -12.26
C THR A 70 0.94 6.14 -10.79
N PHE A 71 1.97 5.62 -10.13
CA PHE A 71 2.33 5.96 -8.76
C PHE A 71 2.68 7.45 -8.61
N LEU A 72 3.55 7.98 -9.47
CA LEU A 72 3.96 9.38 -9.47
C LEU A 72 2.79 10.34 -9.70
N SER A 73 1.79 9.95 -10.49
CA SER A 73 0.59 10.78 -10.70
C SER A 73 -0.27 10.97 -9.44
N LYS A 74 -0.17 10.04 -8.48
CA LYS A 74 -0.95 10.08 -7.22
C LYS A 74 -0.18 10.71 -6.07
N LEU A 75 1.15 10.68 -6.12
CA LEU A 75 2.02 11.16 -5.06
C LEU A 75 1.73 12.62 -4.62
N PRO A 76 1.51 13.61 -5.51
CA PRO A 76 1.24 14.99 -5.09
C PRO A 76 -0.02 15.14 -4.25
N ALA A 77 -1.09 14.40 -4.59
CA ALA A 77 -2.35 14.45 -3.85
C ALA A 77 -2.18 13.89 -2.44
N THR A 78 -1.47 12.77 -2.30
CA THR A 78 -1.16 12.18 -0.99
C THR A 78 -0.31 13.13 -0.15
N LEU A 79 0.75 13.72 -0.73
CA LEU A 79 1.61 14.66 -0.02
C LEU A 79 0.85 15.90 0.44
N LEU A 80 -0.03 16.45 -0.39
CA LEU A 80 -0.89 17.57 -0.02
C LEU A 80 -1.80 17.20 1.15
N LEU A 81 -2.48 16.05 1.07
CA LEU A 81 -3.34 15.58 2.15
C LEU A 81 -2.56 15.39 3.45
N THR A 82 -1.40 14.74 3.39
CA THR A 82 -0.52 14.55 4.56
C THR A 82 -0.07 15.89 5.14
N ALA A 83 0.34 16.85 4.31
CA ALA A 83 0.76 18.17 4.77
C ALA A 83 -0.38 18.93 5.46
N VAL A 84 -1.59 18.90 4.89
CA VAL A 84 -2.78 19.52 5.50
C VAL A 84 -3.13 18.84 6.83
N SER A 85 -3.08 17.51 6.89
CA SER A 85 -3.33 16.78 8.14
C SER A 85 -2.33 17.18 9.24
N ILE A 86 -1.02 17.20 8.93
CA ILE A 86 0.02 17.62 9.87
C ILE A 86 -0.22 19.06 10.33
N PHE A 87 -0.52 19.96 9.40
CA PHE A 87 -0.79 21.35 9.72
C PHE A 87 -1.96 21.50 10.70
N LEU A 88 -3.09 20.84 10.43
CA LEU A 88 -4.24 20.86 11.31
C LEU A 88 -3.94 20.23 12.68
N THR A 89 -3.20 19.12 12.71
CA THR A 89 -2.75 18.51 13.97
C THR A 89 -1.94 19.49 14.79
N ILE A 90 -0.96 20.18 14.21
CA ILE A 90 -0.14 21.18 14.90
C ILE A 90 -1.01 22.31 15.44
N VAL A 91 -1.88 22.88 14.59
CA VAL A 91 -2.76 24.01 14.93
C VAL A 91 -3.74 23.66 16.05
N ILE A 92 -4.18 22.42 16.16
CA ILE A 92 -5.16 22.00 17.17
C ILE A 92 -4.47 21.46 18.42
N SER A 93 -3.52 20.55 18.28
CA SER A 93 -2.90 19.85 19.39
C SER A 93 -2.00 20.76 20.23
N ILE A 94 -1.30 21.72 19.63
CA ILE A 94 -0.43 22.64 20.39
C ILE A 94 -1.26 23.53 21.33
N PRO A 95 -2.30 24.26 20.88
CA PRO A 95 -3.12 25.06 21.79
C PRO A 95 -3.82 24.23 22.86
N LEU A 96 -4.34 23.06 22.50
CA LEU A 96 -4.95 22.15 23.49
C LEU A 96 -3.94 21.67 24.53
N GLY A 97 -2.72 21.33 24.11
CA GLY A 97 -1.62 20.95 25.00
C GLY A 97 -1.23 22.10 25.95
N ILE A 98 -1.14 23.32 25.45
CA ILE A 98 -0.86 24.52 26.28
C ILE A 98 -1.99 24.76 27.28
N LEU A 99 -3.26 24.71 26.83
CA LEU A 99 -4.41 24.88 27.72
C LEU A 99 -4.47 23.82 28.81
N ALA A 100 -4.15 22.57 28.48
CA ALA A 100 -4.06 21.48 29.44
C ALA A 100 -2.95 21.71 30.47
N ALA A 101 -1.76 22.13 30.04
CA ALA A 101 -0.61 22.42 30.92
C ALA A 101 -0.89 23.60 31.86
N VAL A 102 -1.48 24.69 31.36
CA VAL A 102 -1.83 25.86 32.18
C VAL A 102 -2.92 25.54 33.21
N LYS A 103 -3.88 24.67 32.88
CA LYS A 103 -4.96 24.25 33.79
C LYS A 103 -4.63 23.02 34.63
N GLN A 104 -3.43 22.47 34.50
CA GLN A 104 -3.01 21.21 35.12
C GLN A 104 -3.09 21.23 36.66
N ASN A 105 -2.91 22.39 37.29
CA ASN A 105 -2.99 22.57 38.75
C ASN A 105 -4.41 22.79 39.33
N ARG A 106 -5.48 22.74 38.52
CA ARG A 106 -6.87 22.85 39.07
C ARG A 106 -7.65 21.55 39.07
N PHE A 107 -7.42 20.65 38.11
CA PHE A 107 -8.24 19.44 37.95
C PHE A 107 -7.67 18.22 38.68
N MET A 108 -6.34 18.11 38.77
CA MET A 108 -5.65 17.00 39.45
C MET A 108 -5.60 17.18 40.98
N ASP A 109 -5.54 18.42 41.48
CA ASP A 109 -5.44 18.71 42.91
C ASP A 109 -6.76 18.44 43.68
N TYR A 110 -7.91 18.40 42.99
CA TYR A 110 -9.22 18.06 43.58
C TYR A 110 -9.52 16.56 43.60
N LEU A 111 -8.91 15.76 42.73
CA LEU A 111 -9.13 14.31 42.63
C LEU A 111 -8.20 13.50 43.55
N ILE A 112 -7.02 14.02 43.89
CA ILE A 112 -6.02 13.33 44.73
C ILE A 112 -6.21 13.64 46.23
N ARG A 113 -7.02 14.64 46.59
CA ARG A 113 -7.19 15.10 47.98
C ARG A 113 -8.23 14.33 48.81
N ILE A 114 -8.65 13.14 48.38
CA ILE A 114 -9.50 12.21 49.14
C ILE A 114 -8.67 11.03 49.61
#